data_AF-A0A445J2A7-F1
#
_entry.id   AF-A0A445J2A7-F1
#
_cell.length_a   1.000
_cell.length_b   1.000
_cell.length_c   1.000
_cell.angle_alpha   90.00
_cell.angle_beta   90.00
_cell.angle_gamma   90.00
#
_symmetry.space_group_name_H-M   'P 1'
#
loop_
_entity.id
_entity.type
_entity.pdbx_description
1 polymer ?
#
loop_
_entity_poly.entity_id
_entity_poly.type
_entity_poly.pdbx_seq_one_letter_code
_entity_poly.pdbx_strand_id
1 'polypeptide(L)'
;MLEGKIASTRSNLPVATTCEKLSRQESNSKILVVLHDDPTGKQTVHDIEYLTEWTIESLIEQFRKSPKCFFILKNSRSLSSDKASALIKEICRNLDAAAKSVDNIDYTVVLRGDSTLRGHFDVLAQ
;
A
#
# COMPACT_ATOMS: atom_id res chain seq x y z
N MET A 1 3.84 16.75 3.30
CA MET A 1 4.06 16.63 1.84
C MET A 1 4.31 15.16 1.56
N LEU A 2 3.37 14.47 0.91
CA LEU A 2 3.39 13.02 0.69
C LEU A 2 4.33 12.58 -0.45
N GLU A 3 4.86 13.54 -1.21
CA GLU A 3 5.61 13.31 -2.46
C GLU A 3 6.91 12.52 -2.29
N GLY A 4 7.46 12.44 -1.07
CA GLY A 4 8.64 11.63 -0.76
C GLY A 4 8.36 10.23 -0.21
N LYS A 5 7.08 9.84 -0.02
CA LYS A 5 6.69 8.58 0.62
C LYS A 5 6.12 7.54 -0.35
N ILE A 6 5.94 7.87 -1.63
CA ILE A 6 5.30 6.98 -2.59
C ILE A 6 6.32 6.45 -3.60
N ALA A 7 6.41 5.13 -3.70
CA ALA A 7 7.13 4.41 -4.74
C ALA A 7 6.16 3.53 -5.55
N SER A 8 6.58 3.13 -6.75
CA SER A 8 5.79 2.24 -7.61
C SER A 8 6.61 1.02 -7.99
N THR A 9 5.98 -0.16 -8.05
CA THR A 9 6.65 -1.40 -8.48
C THR A 9 5.73 -2.26 -9.34
N ARG A 10 6.32 -2.90 -10.36
CA ARG A 10 5.69 -3.98 -11.12
C ARG A 10 6.21 -5.30 -10.57
N SER A 11 5.35 -6.07 -9.88
CA SER A 11 5.75 -7.36 -9.32
C SER A 11 4.63 -8.39 -9.42
N ASN A 12 4.95 -9.49 -10.10
CA ASN A 12 4.17 -10.73 -10.11
C ASN A 12 4.51 -11.69 -8.99
N LEU A 13 5.43 -11.31 -8.11
CA LEU A 13 5.85 -12.18 -7.04
C LEU A 13 4.71 -12.38 -6.03
N PRO A 14 4.70 -13.50 -5.30
CA PRO A 14 3.81 -13.67 -4.15
C PRO A 14 3.92 -12.47 -3.19
N VAL A 15 2.87 -12.24 -2.41
CA VAL A 15 2.81 -11.11 -1.48
C VAL A 15 3.95 -11.12 -0.46
N ALA A 16 4.23 -12.27 0.16
CA ALA A 16 5.36 -12.41 1.09
C ALA A 16 6.68 -12.00 0.45
N THR A 17 6.94 -12.51 -0.75
CA THR A 17 8.15 -12.22 -1.51
C THR A 17 8.23 -10.75 -1.91
N THR A 18 7.09 -10.12 -2.21
CA THR A 18 7.02 -8.69 -2.52
C THR A 18 7.38 -7.86 -1.29
N CYS A 19 6.81 -8.14 -0.11
CA CYS A 19 7.21 -7.46 1.13
C CYS A 19 8.67 -7.70 1.48
N GLU A 20 9.17 -8.94 1.40
CA GLU A 20 10.57 -9.24 1.72
C GLU A 20 11.53 -8.48 0.78
N LYS A 21 11.23 -8.50 -0.52
CA LYS A 21 12.06 -7.80 -1.52
C LYS A 21 12.03 -6.29 -1.33
N LEU A 22 10.83 -5.71 -1.18
CA LEU A 22 10.67 -4.26 -1.01
C LEU A 22 11.25 -3.80 0.32
N SER A 23 11.03 -4.52 1.42
CA SER A 23 11.64 -4.21 2.72
C SER A 23 13.17 -4.33 2.71
N ARG A 24 13.75 -5.20 1.87
CA ARG A 24 15.22 -5.24 1.67
C ARG A 24 15.74 -4.09 0.82
N GLN A 25 14.94 -3.56 -0.11
CA GLN A 25 15.30 -2.37 -0.88
C GLN A 25 15.15 -1.09 -0.04
N GLU A 26 14.17 -1.05 0.85
CA GLU A 26 13.97 0.02 1.84
C GLU A 26 14.95 -0.19 3.02
N SER A 27 16.17 0.31 2.87
CA SER A 27 17.26 0.19 3.87
C SER A 27 17.01 0.85 5.23
N ASN A 28 15.83 1.46 5.42
CA ASN A 28 15.48 2.30 6.54
C ASN A 28 14.25 1.66 7.19
N SER A 29 14.24 1.42 8.50
CA SER A 29 13.26 0.62 9.29
C SER A 29 11.78 1.11 9.24
N LYS A 30 11.29 1.46 8.07
CA LYS A 30 9.99 2.03 7.77
C LYS A 30 8.99 0.92 7.53
N ILE A 31 7.75 1.17 7.92
CA ILE A 31 6.65 0.26 7.62
C ILE A 31 6.32 0.36 6.13
N LEU A 32 6.22 -0.78 5.46
CA LEU A 32 5.84 -0.82 4.06
C LEU A 32 4.32 -1.00 3.90
N VAL A 33 3.67 -0.06 3.24
CA VAL A 33 2.24 -0.12 2.94
C VAL A 33 2.04 -0.38 1.46
N VAL A 34 1.46 -1.52 1.11
CA VAL A 34 1.27 -1.89 -0.30
C VAL A 34 -0.19 -1.70 -0.72
N LEU A 35 -0.44 -0.80 -1.67
CA LEU A 35 -1.76 -0.62 -2.26
C LEU A 35 -1.94 -1.60 -3.42
N HIS A 36 -2.94 -2.46 -3.33
CA HIS A 36 -3.13 -3.56 -4.26
C HIS A 36 -4.55 -3.63 -4.82
N ASP A 37 -4.64 -4.04 -6.09
CA ASP A 37 -5.90 -4.16 -6.84
C ASP A 37 -6.38 -5.60 -7.03
N ASP A 38 -5.62 -6.63 -6.60
CA ASP A 38 -5.99 -8.04 -6.75
C ASP A 38 -6.21 -8.78 -5.42
N PRO A 39 -7.43 -9.19 -5.09
CA PRO A 39 -7.58 -10.19 -4.03
C PRO A 39 -7.22 -11.62 -4.50
N THR A 40 -7.17 -11.89 -5.82
CA THR A 40 -7.20 -13.25 -6.39
C THR A 40 -5.83 -13.90 -6.62
N GLY A 41 -4.73 -13.16 -6.50
CA GLY A 41 -3.39 -13.70 -6.71
C GLY A 41 -2.94 -14.59 -5.54
N LYS A 42 -3.35 -15.87 -5.53
CA LYS A 42 -2.96 -16.96 -4.59
C LYS A 42 -2.28 -16.45 -3.32
N GLN A 43 -3.07 -15.95 -2.39
CA GLN A 43 -2.56 -15.40 -1.14
C GLN A 43 -2.55 -16.49 -0.08
N THR A 44 -1.41 -17.15 0.07
CA THR A 44 -1.10 -18.00 1.23
C THR A 44 0.13 -17.43 1.92
N VAL A 45 -0.08 -16.39 2.72
CA VAL A 45 0.90 -15.92 3.68
C VAL A 45 0.16 -15.70 4.99
N HIS A 46 0.49 -16.49 6.01
CA HIS A 46 -0.19 -16.46 7.30
C HIS A 46 0.20 -15.27 8.17
N ASP A 47 1.25 -14.52 7.80
CA ASP A 47 1.87 -13.48 8.63
C ASP A 47 1.82 -12.07 8.02
N ILE A 48 0.98 -11.83 7.01
CA ILE A 48 0.80 -10.50 6.43
C ILE A 48 -0.68 -10.11 6.46
N GLU A 49 -0.94 -8.98 7.09
CA GLU A 49 -2.27 -8.40 7.25
C GLU A 49 -2.75 -7.73 5.96
N TYR A 50 -4.02 -7.95 5.63
CA TYR A 50 -4.73 -7.33 4.52
C TYR A 50 -5.91 -6.54 5.04
N LEU A 51 -5.88 -5.24 4.78
CA LEU A 51 -6.99 -4.35 5.07
C LEU A 51 -7.84 -4.18 3.82
N THR A 52 -9.15 -4.34 3.96
CA THR A 52 -10.14 -4.04 2.90
C THR A 52 -10.80 -2.68 3.10
N GLU A 53 -10.35 -1.94 4.12
CA GLU A 53 -10.79 -0.61 4.48
C GLU A 53 -9.58 0.23 4.92
N TRP A 54 -9.73 1.55 4.91
CA TRP A 54 -8.66 2.50 5.23
C TRP A 54 -9.19 3.65 6.07
N THR A 55 -10.08 3.36 7.03
CA THR A 55 -10.44 4.30 8.09
C THR A 55 -9.20 4.64 8.92
N ILE A 56 -9.19 5.81 9.54
CA ILE A 56 -8.03 6.24 10.35
C ILE A 56 -7.85 5.29 11.53
N GLU A 57 -8.95 4.82 12.12
CA GLU A 57 -8.97 3.89 13.25
C GLU A 57 -8.33 2.54 12.89
N SER A 58 -8.74 1.91 11.80
CA SER A 58 -8.19 0.61 11.37
C SER A 58 -6.70 0.73 11.00
N LEU A 59 -6.29 1.88 10.45
CA LEU A 59 -4.88 2.16 10.17
C LEU A 59 -4.06 2.41 11.45
N ILE A 60 -4.62 3.08 12.46
CA ILE A 60 -3.98 3.26 13.77
C ILE A 60 -3.75 1.90 14.43
N GLU A 61 -4.76 1.03 14.44
CA GLU A 61 -4.64 -0.32 14.99
C GLU A 61 -3.54 -1.10 14.29
N GLN A 62 -3.49 -1.02 12.96
CA GLN A 62 -2.48 -1.69 12.18
C GLN A 62 -1.08 -1.14 12.43
N PHE A 63 -0.91 0.19 12.54
CA PHE A 63 0.38 0.79 12.86
C PHE A 63 0.87 0.43 14.28
N ARG A 64 -0.04 0.33 15.26
CA ARG A 64 0.32 -0.09 16.65
C ARG A 64 0.88 -1.51 16.72
N LYS A 65 0.48 -2.40 15.82
CA LYS A 65 1.07 -3.76 15.70
C LYS A 65 2.53 -3.73 15.26
N SER A 66 3.06 -2.57 14.84
CA SER A 66 4.43 -2.39 14.33
C SER A 66 4.80 -3.40 13.23
N PRO A 67 3.94 -3.62 12.21
CA PRO A 67 4.22 -4.58 11.16
C PRO A 67 5.41 -4.10 10.31
N LYS A 68 6.20 -5.04 9.78
CA LYS A 68 7.18 -4.69 8.73
C LYS A 68 6.50 -4.29 7.42
N CYS A 69 5.34 -4.89 7.13
CA CYS A 69 4.61 -4.73 5.89
C CYS A 69 3.12 -5.06 6.08
N PHE A 70 2.21 -4.34 5.41
CA PHE A 70 0.81 -4.72 5.29
C PHE A 70 0.20 -4.23 3.98
N PHE A 71 -0.94 -4.80 3.60
CA PHE A 71 -1.62 -4.50 2.34
C PHE A 71 -2.92 -3.75 2.57
N ILE A 72 -3.25 -2.87 1.63
CA ILE A 72 -4.59 -2.30 1.49
C ILE A 72 -5.13 -2.73 0.12
N LEU A 73 -6.22 -3.50 0.15
CA LEU A 73 -6.96 -3.87 -1.05
C LEU A 73 -7.90 -2.72 -1.42
N LYS A 74 -7.54 -1.96 -2.45
CA LYS A 74 -8.31 -0.78 -2.89
C LYS A 74 -9.28 -1.05 -4.04
N ASN A 75 -9.16 -2.22 -4.69
CA ASN A 75 -10.06 -2.72 -5.75
C ASN A 75 -10.45 -1.65 -6.79
N SER A 76 -9.47 -0.88 -7.28
CA SER A 76 -9.73 0.30 -8.10
C SER A 76 -9.69 0.02 -9.61
N ARG A 77 -9.69 -1.24 -10.04
CA ARG A 77 -9.49 -1.63 -11.46
C ARG A 77 -10.56 -1.08 -12.40
N SER A 78 -11.79 -0.96 -11.91
CA SER A 78 -12.94 -0.47 -12.66
C SER A 78 -13.09 1.06 -12.58
N LEU A 79 -12.25 1.73 -11.79
CA LEU A 79 -12.30 3.19 -11.65
C LEU A 79 -11.60 3.87 -12.83
N SER A 80 -12.08 5.05 -13.20
CA SER A 80 -11.35 5.95 -14.10
C SER A 80 -10.04 6.40 -13.45
N SER A 81 -9.09 6.88 -14.26
CA SER A 81 -7.81 7.41 -13.76
C SER A 81 -8.01 8.46 -12.66
N ASP A 82 -8.92 9.42 -12.88
CA ASP A 82 -9.21 10.48 -11.89
C ASP A 82 -9.73 9.93 -10.57
N LYS A 83 -10.65 8.94 -10.64
CA LYS A 83 -11.22 8.29 -9.46
C LYS A 83 -10.17 7.46 -8.73
N ALA A 84 -9.30 6.76 -9.46
CA ALA A 84 -8.18 6.01 -8.88
C ALA A 84 -7.17 6.96 -8.20
N SER A 85 -6.89 8.12 -8.81
CA SER A 85 -6.00 9.14 -8.23
C SER A 85 -6.59 9.74 -6.96
N ALA A 86 -7.88 10.08 -6.98
CA ALA A 86 -8.61 10.58 -5.81
C ALA A 86 -8.59 9.56 -4.67
N LEU A 87 -8.81 8.28 -4.97
CA LEU A 87 -8.76 7.18 -4.00
C LEU A 87 -7.35 7.02 -3.39
N ILE A 88 -6.29 7.05 -4.20
CA ILE A 88 -4.92 6.97 -3.69
C ILE A 88 -4.62 8.17 -2.77
N LYS A 89 -5.03 9.38 -3.16
CA LYS A 89 -4.90 10.59 -2.33
C LYS A 89 -5.68 10.48 -1.02
N GLU A 90 -6.86 9.87 -1.01
CA GLU A 90 -7.62 9.58 0.19
C GLU A 90 -6.89 8.60 1.11
N ILE A 91 -6.45 7.46 0.58
CA ILE A 91 -5.71 6.45 1.35
C ILE A 91 -4.44 7.07 1.96
N CYS A 92 -3.67 7.83 1.18
CA CYS A 92 -2.45 8.48 1.67
C CYS A 92 -2.74 9.54 2.76
N ARG A 93 -3.85 10.28 2.67
CA ARG A 93 -4.25 11.22 3.73
C ARG A 93 -4.57 10.48 5.03
N ASN A 94 -5.30 9.37 4.95
CA ASN A 94 -5.67 8.60 6.13
C ASN A 94 -4.45 7.91 6.76
N LEU A 95 -3.51 7.40 5.93
CA LEU A 95 -2.23 6.86 6.40
C LEU A 95 -1.39 7.91 7.13
N ASP A 96 -1.30 9.13 6.61
CA ASP A 96 -0.56 10.21 7.25
C ASP A 96 -1.18 10.61 8.59
N ALA A 97 -2.51 10.70 8.65
CA ALA A 97 -3.24 10.99 9.90
C ALA A 97 -3.04 9.88 10.95
N ALA A 98 -3.14 8.62 10.54
CA ALA A 98 -2.95 7.48 11.42
C ALA A 98 -1.51 7.38 11.93
N ALA A 99 -0.50 7.49 11.04
CA ALA A 99 0.91 7.42 11.41
C ALA A 99 1.32 8.53 12.39
N LYS A 100 0.83 9.76 12.19
CA LYS A 100 1.04 10.87 13.12
C LYS A 100 0.43 10.62 14.50
N SER A 101 -0.69 9.90 14.55
CA SER A 101 -1.40 9.57 15.79
C SER A 101 -0.73 8.44 16.58
N VAL A 102 0.20 7.71 15.97
CA VAL A 102 0.96 6.62 16.58
C VAL A 102 2.44 6.98 16.54
N ASP A 103 2.82 7.98 17.34
CA ASP A 103 4.22 8.41 17.52
C ASP A 103 4.97 8.80 16.23
N ASN A 104 4.23 9.34 15.24
CA ASN A 104 4.78 9.81 13.98
C ASN A 104 5.62 8.74 13.25
N ILE A 105 5.10 7.50 13.22
CA ILE A 105 5.69 6.36 12.52
C ILE A 105 6.07 6.70 11.08
N ASP A 106 7.26 6.27 10.67
CA ASP A 106 7.69 6.40 9.27
C ASP A 106 7.26 5.19 8.44
N TYR A 107 6.84 5.47 7.22
CA TYR A 107 6.29 4.48 6.31
C TYR A 107 6.51 4.90 4.85
N THR A 108 6.55 3.90 3.97
CA THR A 108 6.61 4.05 2.52
C THR A 108 5.38 3.38 1.92
N VAL A 109 4.73 4.06 0.97
CA VAL A 109 3.61 3.52 0.20
C VAL A 109 4.12 2.98 -1.12
N VAL A 110 3.80 1.74 -1.45
CA VAL A 110 4.09 1.14 -2.75
C VAL A 110 2.80 0.82 -3.48
N LEU A 111 2.65 1.39 -4.69
CA LEU A 111 1.62 0.97 -5.62
C LEU A 111 2.05 -0.32 -6.30
N ARG A 112 1.25 -1.39 -6.16
CA ARG A 112 1.45 -2.65 -6.85
C ARG A 112 0.38 -2.85 -7.92
N GLY A 113 0.77 -2.64 -9.18
CA GLY A 113 -0.02 -3.01 -10.34
C GLY A 113 0.04 -4.51 -10.65
N ASP A 114 -1.07 -5.06 -11.16
CA ASP A 114 -1.14 -6.40 -11.76
C ASP A 114 -0.30 -6.42 -13.06
N SER A 115 0.46 -7.49 -13.30
CA SER A 115 1.27 -7.64 -14.53
C SER A 115 0.46 -7.90 -15.80
N THR A 116 -0.82 -8.26 -15.68
CA THR A 116 -1.65 -8.66 -16.83
C THR A 116 -2.11 -7.48 -17.69
N LEU A 117 -1.47 -6.31 -17.56
CA LEU A 117 -1.78 -5.07 -18.31
C LEU A 117 -3.25 -4.61 -18.16
N ARG A 118 -3.98 -5.07 -17.14
CA ARG A 118 -5.34 -4.60 -16.82
C ARG A 118 -5.31 -3.65 -15.64
N GLY A 119 -5.04 -2.37 -15.90
CA GLY A 119 -5.18 -1.29 -14.90
C GLY A 119 -4.15 -0.18 -15.08
N HIS A 120 -4.62 1.07 -15.01
CA HIS A 120 -3.85 2.30 -15.19
C HIS A 120 -2.60 2.33 -14.30
N PHE A 121 -1.42 2.27 -14.93
CA PHE A 121 -0.13 2.35 -14.22
C PHE A 121 0.32 3.80 -13.98
N ASP A 122 -0.31 4.77 -14.65
CA ASP A 122 0.12 6.17 -14.71
C ASP A 122 -0.85 7.11 -13.95
N VAL A 123 -1.18 6.77 -12.69
CA VAL A 123 -2.12 7.56 -11.88
C VAL A 123 -1.42 8.63 -11.01
N LEU A 124 -0.08 8.61 -10.96
CA LEU A 124 0.73 9.53 -10.14
C LEU A 124 1.72 10.40 -10.93
N ALA A 125 1.71 10.34 -12.27
CA ALA A 125 2.66 11.07 -13.13
C ALA A 125 2.07 12.33 -13.80
N GLN A 126 1.00 12.91 -13.25
CA GLN A 126 0.40 14.16 -13.72
C GLN A 126 0.22 15.16 -12.58
#